data_AF-A0A0K0DHJ5-F1
#
_entry.id   AF-A0A0K0DHJ5-F1
#
_cell.length_a   1.000
_cell.length_b   1.000
_cell.length_c   1.000
_cell.angle_alpha   90.00
_cell.angle_beta   90.00
_cell.angle_gamma   90.00
#
_symmetry.space_group_name_H-M   'P 1'
#
loop_
_entity.id
_entity.type
_entity.pdbx_description
1 polymer ?
#
loop_
_entity_poly.entity_id
_entity_poly.type
_entity_poly.pdbx_seq_one_letter_code
_entity_poly.pdbx_strand_id
1 'polypeptide(L)'
;MRPCSIVCLIHKLYSRLESNGLLLASFSMMTKSFYTLISKADFLIELTPVGSGFDKDVTGQMVVSVHEGGTTPEISEFLYVEGDRSMKCYYPGTRSFLNT
;
A
#
# COMPACT_ATOMS: atom_id res chain seq x y z
N MET A 1 -8.93 12.94 17.37
CA MET A 1 -9.88 11.81 17.31
C MET A 1 -9.25 10.62 18.05
N ARG A 2 -9.98 9.88 18.88
CA ARG A 2 -9.38 8.74 19.61
C ARG A 2 -9.10 7.59 18.63
N PRO A 3 -7.99 6.85 18.76
CA PRO A 3 -7.66 5.76 17.84
C PRO A 3 -8.78 4.72 17.67
N CYS A 4 -9.42 4.33 18.78
CA CYS A 4 -10.55 3.39 18.77
C CYS A 4 -11.74 3.89 17.95
N SER A 5 -12.03 5.20 17.95
CA SER A 5 -13.13 5.77 17.17
C SER A 5 -12.89 5.61 15.66
N ILE A 6 -11.64 5.76 15.21
CA ILE A 6 -11.25 5.58 13.81
C ILE A 6 -11.41 4.11 13.41
N VAL A 7 -10.88 3.20 14.23
CA VAL A 7 -10.98 1.74 13.98
C VAL A 7 -12.44 1.30 13.91
N CYS A 8 -13.28 1.72 14.87
CA CYS A 8 -14.70 1.39 14.88
C CYS A 8 -15.45 1.98 13.68
N LEU A 9 -15.09 3.18 13.22
CA LEU A 9 -15.69 3.79 12.03
C LEU A 9 -15.35 2.96 10.78
N ILE A 10 -14.07 2.67 10.57
CA ILE A 10 -13.59 1.89 9.41
C ILE A 10 -14.23 0.50 9.41
N HIS A 11 -14.29 -0.17 10.57
CA HIS A 11 -14.95 -1.47 10.69
C HIS A 11 -16.45 -1.41 10.35
N LYS A 12 -17.16 -0.36 10.78
CA LYS A 12 -18.59 -0.18 10.44
C LYS A 12 -18.81 0.10 8.95
N LEU A 13 -17.88 0.78 8.29
CA LEU A 13 -17.91 0.98 6.84
C LEU A 13 -17.65 -0.35 6.13
N TYR A 14 -16.65 -1.10 6.59
CA TYR A 14 -16.30 -2.41 6.04
C TYR A 14 -17.45 -3.41 6.14
N SER A 15 -18.13 -3.49 7.28
CA SER A 15 -19.26 -4.41 7.48
C SER A 15 -20.49 -4.12 6.61
N ARG A 16 -20.50 -3.01 5.88
CA ARG A 16 -21.58 -2.60 4.97
C ARG A 16 -21.19 -2.75 3.50
N LEU A 17 -19.96 -3.15 3.20
CA LEU A 17 -19.53 -3.43 1.83
C LEU A 17 -20.28 -4.65 1.30
N GLU A 18 -20.59 -4.61 0.01
CA GLU A 18 -21.02 -5.78 -0.74
C GLU A 18 -19.86 -6.79 -0.83
N SER A 19 -20.15 -8.04 -1.21
CA SER A 19 -19.15 -9.12 -1.24
C SER A 19 -17.92 -8.82 -2.13
N ASN A 20 -18.08 -7.94 -3.11
CA ASN A 20 -17.01 -7.52 -4.03
C ASN A 20 -16.53 -6.08 -3.76
N GLY A 21 -16.95 -5.50 -2.63
CA GLY A 21 -16.62 -4.14 -2.26
C GLY A 21 -15.17 -4.02 -1.78
N LEU A 22 -14.54 -2.89 -2.11
CA LEU A 22 -13.18 -2.55 -1.66
C LEU A 22 -13.22 -1.30 -0.77
N LEU A 23 -12.57 -1.37 0.38
CA LEU A 23 -12.35 -0.21 1.26
C LEU A 23 -10.86 0.03 1.44
N LEU A 24 -10.42 1.20 1.00
CA LEU A 24 -9.05 1.68 1.20
C LEU A 24 -9.04 2.70 2.33
N ALA A 25 -8.21 2.45 3.35
CA ALA A 25 -7.96 3.38 4.44
C ALA A 25 -6.50 3.86 4.39
N SER A 26 -6.28 5.08 3.89
CA SER A 26 -4.94 5.65 3.77
C SER A 26 -4.46 6.27 5.08
N PHE A 27 -3.20 6.03 5.41
CA PHE A 27 -2.52 6.61 6.56
C PHE A 27 -1.19 7.21 6.10
N SER A 28 -0.94 8.48 6.41
CA SER A 28 0.35 9.13 6.13
C SER A 28 1.43 8.76 7.14
N MET A 29 1.05 8.22 8.30
CA MET A 29 1.96 7.82 9.37
C MET A 29 1.43 6.55 10.06
N MET A 30 2.35 5.75 10.60
CA MET A 30 2.02 4.57 11.40
C MET A 30 1.46 4.99 12.77
N THR A 31 0.15 5.15 12.86
CA THR A 31 -0.55 5.52 14.09
C THR A 31 -1.03 4.28 14.86
N LYS A 32 -1.47 4.46 16.12
CA LYS A 32 -2.12 3.37 16.89
C LYS A 32 -3.32 2.77 16.17
N SER A 33 -4.08 3.58 15.43
CA SER A 33 -5.21 3.11 14.62
C SER A 33 -4.75 2.19 13.49
N PHE A 34 -3.66 2.57 12.81
CA PHE A 34 -3.05 1.77 11.74
C PHE A 34 -2.64 0.38 12.24
N TYR A 35 -1.87 0.32 13.34
CA TYR A 35 -1.45 -0.97 13.91
C TYR A 35 -2.61 -1.84 14.40
N THR A 36 -3.74 -1.25 14.74
CA THR A 36 -4.94 -2.03 15.11
C THR A 36 -5.60 -2.62 13.86
N LEU A 37 -5.66 -1.85 12.76
CA LEU A 37 -6.34 -2.24 11.53
C LEU A 37 -5.55 -3.23 10.67
N ILE A 38 -4.22 -3.12 10.65
CA ILE A 38 -3.35 -3.97 9.82
C ILE A 38 -3.62 -5.47 10.05
N SER A 39 -3.85 -5.88 11.30
CA SER A 39 -4.16 -7.28 11.67
C SER A 39 -5.50 -7.81 11.13
N LYS A 40 -6.35 -6.91 10.61
CA LYS A 40 -7.69 -7.19 10.09
C LYS A 40 -7.83 -6.83 8.61
N ALA A 41 -6.79 -6.29 7.98
CA ALA A 41 -6.82 -5.90 6.59
C ALA A 41 -6.51 -7.10 5.70
N ASP A 42 -7.22 -7.22 4.58
CA ASP A 42 -7.00 -8.27 3.59
C ASP A 42 -5.63 -8.11 2.92
N PHE A 43 -5.18 -6.86 2.74
CA PHE A 43 -3.86 -6.54 2.23
C PHE A 43 -3.35 -5.20 2.78
N LEU A 44 -2.03 -5.01 2.73
CA LEU A 44 -1.34 -3.78 3.08
C LEU A 44 -0.52 -3.30 1.88
N ILE A 45 -0.58 -2.00 1.59
CA ILE A 45 0.27 -1.35 0.60
C ILE A 45 1.11 -0.30 1.31
N GLU A 46 2.43 -0.44 1.27
CA GLU A 46 3.39 0.50 1.86
C GLU A 46 4.14 1.22 0.74
N LEU A 47 4.16 2.55 0.79
CA LEU A 47 4.92 3.39 -0.13
C LEU A 47 6.06 4.05 0.62
N THR A 48 7.29 3.73 0.23
CA THR A 48 8.51 4.32 0.79
C THR A 48 9.17 5.19 -0.27
N PRO A 49 9.13 6.53 -0.13
CA PRO A 49 9.86 7.42 -1.03
C PRO A 49 11.36 7.15 -0.96
N VAL A 50 11.99 6.97 -2.12
CA VAL A 50 13.44 6.77 -2.21
C VAL A 50 14.02 8.14 -2.54
N GLY A 51 14.37 8.93 -1.51
CA GLY A 51 14.57 10.39 -1.57
C GLY A 51 15.35 10.98 -2.77
N SER A 52 15.20 12.29 -2.98
CA SER A 52 15.63 13.06 -4.17
C SER A 52 17.15 13.26 -4.32
N GLY A 53 17.88 12.20 -4.66
CA GLY A 53 19.26 12.30 -5.15
C GLY A 53 19.30 12.54 -6.67
N PHE A 54 20.40 13.10 -7.18
CA PHE A 54 20.68 13.12 -8.63
C PHE A 54 20.72 11.68 -9.18
N ASP A 55 20.26 11.49 -10.43
CA ASP A 55 20.19 10.18 -11.14
C ASP A 55 19.25 9.12 -10.56
N LYS A 56 18.13 9.50 -9.95
CA LYS A 56 17.08 8.53 -9.59
C LYS A 56 15.97 8.52 -10.62
N ASP A 57 15.87 7.42 -11.36
CA ASP A 57 14.80 7.15 -12.33
C ASP A 57 13.47 6.74 -11.68
N VAL A 58 13.40 6.69 -10.34
CA VAL A 58 12.23 6.20 -9.58
C VAL A 58 11.87 7.11 -8.41
N THR A 59 10.57 7.26 -8.13
CA THR A 59 10.02 8.05 -7.02
C THR A 59 10.14 7.29 -5.69
N GLY A 60 9.91 5.98 -5.70
CA GLY A 60 10.01 5.18 -4.48
C GLY A 60 9.83 3.69 -4.67
N GLN A 61 9.73 2.98 -3.55
CA GLN A 61 9.41 1.56 -3.47
C GLN A 61 7.98 1.38 -2.97
N MET A 62 7.27 0.41 -3.55
CA MET A 62 5.96 -0.04 -3.11
C MET A 62 6.09 -1.51 -2.66
N VAL A 63 5.57 -1.82 -1.48
CA VAL A 63 5.48 -3.19 -0.97
C VAL A 63 4.01 -3.52 -0.76
N VAL A 64 3.56 -4.62 -1.35
CA VAL A 64 2.18 -5.12 -1.22
C VAL A 64 2.23 -6.45 -0.49
N SER A 65 1.55 -6.52 0.66
CA SER A 65 1.45 -7.71 1.50
C SER A 65 0.00 -8.20 1.54
N VAL A 66 -0.29 -9.39 1.02
CA VAL A 66 -1.64 -9.97 0.98
C VAL A 66 -1.78 -11.06 2.04
N HIS A 67 -2.84 -10.99 2.85
CA HIS A 67 -3.11 -11.91 3.95
C HIS A 67 -4.22 -12.92 3.57
N GLU A 68 -3.90 -13.94 2.77
CA GLU A 68 -4.86 -14.97 2.35
C GLU A 68 -5.11 -16.06 3.42
N GLY A 69 -5.45 -15.68 4.65
CA GLY A 69 -5.82 -16.63 5.72
C GLY A 69 -4.73 -17.60 6.19
N GLY A 70 -3.54 -17.59 5.59
CA GLY A 70 -2.34 -18.33 5.99
C GLY A 70 -1.50 -17.60 7.04
N THR A 71 -0.49 -18.28 7.60
CA THR A 71 0.42 -17.70 8.62
C THR A 71 1.45 -16.74 8.05
N THR A 72 1.68 -16.75 6.74
CA THR A 72 2.71 -15.97 6.06
C THR A 72 2.08 -15.18 4.92
N PRO A 73 2.17 -13.84 4.92
CA PRO A 73 1.62 -13.04 3.83
C PRO A 73 2.42 -13.25 2.54
N GLU A 74 1.74 -13.18 1.39
CA GLU A 74 2.41 -13.05 0.10
C GLU A 74 2.90 -11.61 -0.06
N ILE A 75 4.18 -11.43 -0.37
CA ILE A 75 4.82 -10.11 -0.49
C ILE A 75 5.26 -9.89 -1.93
N SER A 76 4.77 -8.80 -2.52
CA SER A 76 5.22 -8.29 -3.81
C SER A 76 5.90 -6.94 -3.64
N GLU A 77 7.09 -6.80 -4.21
CA GLU A 77 7.87 -5.56 -4.17
C GLU A 77 7.95 -4.91 -5.55
N PHE A 78 7.79 -3.60 -5.59
CA PHE A 78 7.82 -2.80 -6.80
C PHE A 78 8.63 -1.52 -6.59
N LEU A 79 9.19 -0.98 -7.67
CA LEU A 79 9.58 0.42 -7.77
C LEU A 79 8.44 1.19 -8.43
N TYR A 80 8.17 2.41 -8.00
CA TYR A 80 7.17 3.26 -8.64
C TYR A 80 7.75 4.61 -9.08
N VAL A 81 7.21 5.10 -10.21
CA VAL A 81 7.45 6.44 -10.75
C VAL A 81 6.12 7.18 -10.72
N GLU A 82 6.10 8.30 -10.02
CA GLU A 82 5.01 9.27 -10.04
C GLU A 82 5.30 10.31 -11.12
N GLY A 83 4.43 10.39 -12.12
CA GLY A 83 4.37 11.51 -13.06
C GLY A 83 3.13 12.36 -12.81
N ASP A 84 3.02 13.48 -13.51
CA ASP A 84 1.99 14.51 -13.28
C ASP A 84 0.54 14.00 -13.20
N ARG A 85 0.23 12.90 -13.88
CA ARG A 85 -1.14 12.34 -13.97
C ARG A 85 -1.20 10.83 -13.86
N SER A 86 -0.09 10.18 -13.50
CA SER A 86 -0.03 8.71 -13.51
C SER A 86 1.05 8.20 -12.58
N MET A 87 0.80 7.03 -11.99
CA MET A 87 1.79 6.25 -11.28
C MET A 87 2.07 4.96 -12.07
N LYS A 88 3.35 4.65 -12.30
CA LYS A 88 3.78 3.42 -12.95
C LYS A 88 4.60 2.58 -11.98
N CYS A 89 4.30 1.29 -11.88
CA CYS A 89 5.01 0.35 -11.03
C CYS A 89 5.83 -0.64 -11.87
N TYR A 90 7.01 -1.01 -11.39
CA TYR A 90 7.99 -1.86 -12.06
C TYR A 90 8.51 -2.91 -11.08
N TYR A 91 8.74 -4.13 -11.55
CA TYR A 91 9.43 -5.12 -10.72
C TYR A 91 10.92 -4.74 -10.56
N PRO A 92 11.50 -4.85 -9.36
CA PRO A 92 12.92 -4.63 -9.18
C PRO A 92 13.74 -5.56 -10.07
N GLY A 93 14.72 -5.04 -10.80
CA GLY A 93 15.64 -5.85 -11.61
C GLY A 93 15.22 -6.09 -13.07
N THR A 94 14.06 -5.61 -13.53
CA THR A 94 13.78 -5.58 -14.98
C THR A 94 14.52 -4.40 -15.62
N ARG A 95 15.75 -4.65 -16.09
CA ARG A 95 16.36 -3.80 -17.13
C ARG A 95 15.58 -3.98 -18.43
N SER A 96 14.51 -3.23 -18.61
CA SER A 96 13.81 -3.16 -19.90
C SER A 96 13.20 -1.79 -20.15
N PHE A 97 14.05 -0.76 -20.06
CA PHE A 97 13.93 0.40 -20.95
C PHE A 97 14.78 0.16 -22.20
N LEU A 98 14.44 -0.89 -22.94
CA LEU A 98 14.79 -1.05 -24.34
C LEU A 98 13.55 -1.61 -25.00
N ASN A 99 12.70 -0.73 -25.52
CA ASN A 99 11.93 -1.01 -26.71
C ASN A 99 11.63 0.33 -27.40
N THR A 100 12.37 0.48 -28.50
CA THR A 100 12.23 1.38 -29.68
C THR A 100 12.29 2.88 -29.45
#